data_AF-A0A968B298-F1
#
_entry.id   AF-A0A968B298-F1
#
_cell.length_a   1.000
_cell.length_b   1.000
_cell.length_c   1.000
_cell.angle_alpha   90.00
_cell.angle_beta   90.00
_cell.angle_gamma   90.00
#
_symmetry.space_group_name_H-M   'P 1'
#
loop_
_entity.id
_entity.type
_entity.pdbx_description
1 polymer ?
#
loop_
_entity_poly.entity_id
_entity_poly.type
_entity_poly.pdbx_seq_one_letter_code
_entity_poly.pdbx_strand_id
1 'polypeptide(L)'
;MGRLPIVIICIVLVVLSAGVLTYAVRDRKLPVGQYISIERPAEIFPDYSGVVFPPNIAPLNFVVREEGLRYCVVIYSKQGKRIEIFSRSPKIVIPQKQWRKLLKINRGEEISFDVFVQKQKQQWKRFDTITNKIAHEKIDDFLVYRRIHPAYSTWRKMGVYQRNLQNYDESLILNNGYYGDGCLNCHTFCQGRPEKMLLGIRSAIYGSSELLVQDGTADKIATKFGYTSWHPSGRLATYSINKIRLFF
;
A
#
# COMPACT_ATOMS: atom_id res chain seq x y z
N MET A 1 62.32 -8.05 26.37
CA MET A 1 61.15 -7.16 26.23
C MET A 1 60.42 -7.53 24.95
N GLY A 2 59.13 -7.91 24.97
CA GLY A 2 58.39 -8.13 23.69
C GLY A 2 57.14 -9.01 23.68
N ARG A 3 56.75 -9.72 24.76
CA ARG A 3 55.61 -10.67 24.72
C ARG A 3 54.26 -10.15 25.26
N LEU A 4 54.24 -9.01 25.95
CA LEU A 4 53.00 -8.40 26.47
C LEU A 4 52.00 -7.89 25.40
N PRO A 5 52.41 -7.32 24.25
CA PRO A 5 51.44 -6.70 23.34
C PRO A 5 50.61 -7.73 22.56
N ILE A 6 51.15 -8.93 22.30
CA ILE A 6 50.47 -9.97 21.53
C ILE A 6 49.30 -10.56 22.33
N VAL A 7 49.48 -10.77 23.64
CA VAL A 7 48.43 -11.33 24.51
C VAL A 7 47.23 -10.39 24.63
N ILE A 8 47.48 -9.09 24.74
CA ILE A 8 46.42 -8.07 24.81
C ILE A 8 45.64 -8.01 23.49
N ILE A 9 46.32 -8.06 22.34
CA ILE A 9 45.68 -8.08 21.01
C ILE A 9 44.82 -9.34 20.83
N CYS A 10 45.31 -10.51 21.25
CA CYS A 10 44.54 -11.75 21.18
C CYS A 10 43.29 -11.71 22.08
N ILE A 11 43.37 -11.16 23.30
CA ILE A 11 42.22 -11.03 24.20
C ILE A 11 41.17 -10.06 23.59
N VAL A 12 41.60 -8.93 23.04
CA VAL A 12 40.70 -7.97 22.40
C VAL A 12 40.01 -8.59 21.18
N LEU A 13 40.74 -9.34 20.35
CA LEU A 13 40.18 -10.05 19.20
C LEU A 13 39.17 -11.14 19.61
N VAL A 14 39.47 -11.89 20.68
CA VAL A 14 38.54 -12.91 21.20
C VAL A 14 37.27 -12.26 21.75
N VAL A 15 37.39 -11.18 22.52
CA VAL A 15 36.23 -10.43 23.06
C VAL A 15 35.42 -9.79 21.94
N LEU A 16 36.05 -9.22 20.91
CA LEU A 16 35.37 -8.68 19.73
C LEU A 16 34.68 -9.78 18.94
N SER A 17 35.32 -10.93 18.72
CA SER A 17 34.71 -12.07 18.04
C SER A 17 33.54 -12.64 18.83
N ALA A 18 33.64 -12.73 20.16
CA ALA A 18 32.56 -13.16 21.03
C ALA A 18 31.41 -12.15 21.05
N GLY A 19 31.72 -10.84 21.01
CA GLY A 19 30.74 -9.76 20.86
C GLY A 19 29.99 -9.80 19.52
N VAL A 20 30.70 -10.05 18.42
CA VAL A 20 30.11 -10.21 17.08
C VAL A 20 29.29 -11.49 16.99
N LEU A 21 29.76 -12.60 17.56
CA LEU A 21 29.05 -13.88 17.56
C LEU A 21 27.78 -13.81 18.42
N THR A 22 27.85 -13.18 19.60
CA THR A 22 26.68 -12.98 20.46
C THR A 22 25.67 -12.01 19.85
N TYR A 23 26.11 -10.98 19.13
CA TYR A 23 25.22 -10.09 18.37
C TYR A 23 24.56 -10.83 17.19
N ALA A 24 25.32 -11.62 16.42
CA ALA A 24 24.81 -12.39 15.28
C ALA A 24 23.84 -13.52 15.68
N VAL A 25 24.00 -14.11 16.88
CA VAL A 25 23.11 -15.16 17.39
C VAL A 25 21.83 -14.60 18.01
N ARG A 26 21.85 -13.35 18.52
CA ARG A 26 20.69 -12.74 19.19
C ARG A 26 19.53 -12.43 18.24
N ASP A 27 19.78 -12.30 16.94
CA ASP A 27 18.77 -11.93 15.94
C ASP A 27 17.95 -13.10 15.36
N ARG A 28 18.28 -14.36 15.70
CA ARG A 28 17.66 -15.53 15.04
C ARG A 28 16.64 -16.31 15.84
N LYS A 29 16.44 -16.03 17.14
CA LYS A 29 15.40 -16.75 17.90
C LYS A 29 14.03 -16.22 17.49
N LEU A 30 13.24 -17.04 16.80
CA LEU A 30 11.82 -16.76 16.58
C LEU A 30 11.14 -16.53 17.93
N PRO A 31 10.15 -15.63 18.00
CA PRO A 31 9.49 -15.32 19.26
C PRO A 31 8.60 -16.47 19.76
N VAL A 32 8.32 -17.43 18.89
CA VAL A 32 7.71 -18.72 19.22
C VAL A 32 8.81 -19.79 19.33
N GLY A 33 9.05 -20.28 20.55
CA GLY A 33 10.17 -21.19 20.83
C GLY A 33 9.94 -22.66 20.47
N GLN A 34 8.69 -23.12 20.42
CA GLN A 34 8.32 -24.48 19.99
C GLN A 34 7.10 -24.41 19.07
N TYR A 35 7.16 -25.08 17.93
CA TYR A 35 6.09 -25.15 16.95
C TYR A 35 6.16 -26.45 16.12
N ILE A 36 5.04 -26.80 15.51
CA ILE A 36 4.92 -27.86 14.51
C ILE A 36 4.96 -27.20 13.14
N SER A 37 5.85 -27.63 12.25
CA SER A 37 5.88 -27.14 10.87
C SER A 37 4.73 -27.72 10.06
N ILE A 38 4.12 -26.89 9.23
CA ILE A 38 3.08 -27.23 8.28
C ILE A 38 3.65 -26.91 6.89
N GLU A 39 3.84 -27.95 6.07
CA GLU A 39 4.46 -27.89 4.73
C GLU A 39 3.49 -27.32 3.67
N ARG A 40 2.94 -26.16 3.97
CA ARG A 40 2.24 -25.27 3.04
C ARG A 40 2.21 -23.85 3.59
N PRO A 41 2.06 -22.82 2.75
CA PRO A 41 1.79 -21.47 3.24
C PRO A 41 0.43 -21.40 3.95
N ALA A 42 0.30 -20.44 4.86
CA ALA A 42 -0.97 -20.15 5.52
C ALA A 42 -1.95 -19.52 4.51
N GLU A 43 -3.23 -19.86 4.60
CA GLU A 43 -4.25 -19.14 3.84
C GLU A 43 -4.42 -17.74 4.44
N ILE A 44 -4.22 -16.71 3.62
CA ILE A 44 -4.39 -15.31 4.02
C ILE A 44 -5.35 -14.58 3.07
N PHE A 45 -6.01 -13.53 3.57
CA PHE A 45 -6.89 -12.69 2.77
C PHE A 45 -6.70 -11.19 3.05
N PRO A 46 -6.52 -10.35 2.01
CA PRO A 46 -6.25 -10.74 0.62
C PRO A 46 -4.99 -11.61 0.49
N ASP A 47 -4.92 -12.41 -0.57
CA ASP A 47 -3.70 -13.17 -0.87
C ASP A 47 -2.65 -12.23 -1.48
N TYR A 48 -1.57 -12.01 -0.72
CA TYR A 48 -0.43 -11.20 -1.14
C TYR A 48 0.80 -12.06 -1.43
N SER A 49 0.63 -13.34 -1.73
CA SER A 49 1.73 -14.23 -2.09
C SER A 49 2.20 -13.95 -3.52
N GLY A 50 3.51 -13.83 -3.72
CA GLY A 50 4.12 -13.58 -5.04
C GLY A 50 3.96 -12.16 -5.58
N VAL A 51 3.55 -11.20 -4.76
CA VAL A 51 3.43 -9.79 -5.17
C VAL A 51 4.76 -9.04 -5.04
N VAL A 52 4.82 -7.87 -5.68
CA VAL A 52 5.93 -6.93 -5.54
C VAL A 52 5.45 -5.72 -4.73
N PHE A 53 6.09 -5.43 -3.61
CA PHE A 53 5.77 -4.30 -2.75
C PHE A 53 6.56 -3.06 -3.16
N PRO A 54 5.88 -1.96 -3.54
CA PRO A 54 6.54 -0.66 -3.66
C PRO A 54 7.07 -0.20 -2.30
N PRO A 55 8.24 0.44 -2.21
CA PRO A 55 8.85 0.83 -0.94
C PRO A 55 8.09 1.97 -0.21
N ASN A 56 7.14 2.62 -0.87
CA ASN A 56 6.25 3.63 -0.29
C ASN A 56 4.83 3.12 0.01
N ILE A 57 4.48 1.86 -0.29
CA ILE A 57 3.12 1.35 -0.07
C ILE A 57 2.75 1.31 1.42
N ALA A 58 1.50 1.62 1.74
CA ALA A 58 0.92 1.43 3.05
C ALA A 58 1.01 -0.04 3.50
N PRO A 59 0.93 -0.33 4.81
CA PRO A 59 1.07 -1.70 5.30
C PRO A 59 -0.09 -2.56 4.84
N LEU A 60 0.19 -3.60 4.04
CA LEU A 60 -0.84 -4.49 3.52
C LEU A 60 -1.34 -5.42 4.63
N ASN A 61 -2.27 -4.90 5.43
CA ASN A 61 -2.96 -5.67 6.46
C ASN A 61 -3.74 -6.83 5.83
N PHE A 62 -3.77 -7.96 6.52
CA PHE A 62 -4.41 -9.18 6.04
C PHE A 62 -5.08 -9.94 7.19
N VAL A 63 -5.88 -10.93 6.83
CA VAL A 63 -6.54 -11.86 7.73
C VAL A 63 -5.94 -13.24 7.52
N VAL A 64 -5.49 -13.89 8.59
CA VAL A 64 -5.11 -15.31 8.56
C VAL A 64 -6.39 -16.15 8.60
N ARG A 65 -6.61 -16.99 7.58
CA ARG A 65 -7.80 -17.85 7.46
C ARG A 65 -7.62 -19.26 8.04
N GLU A 66 -6.54 -19.46 8.76
CA GLU A 66 -6.31 -20.66 9.55
C GLU A 66 -7.06 -20.59 10.88
N GLU A 67 -7.72 -21.68 11.27
CA GLU A 67 -8.45 -21.74 12.54
C GLU A 67 -7.47 -21.72 13.74
N GLY A 68 -7.59 -20.69 14.60
CA GLY A 68 -6.78 -20.58 15.80
C GLY A 68 -7.28 -19.58 16.83
N LEU A 69 -6.75 -19.71 18.05
CA LEU A 69 -7.03 -18.84 19.19
C LEU A 69 -6.03 -17.69 19.31
N ARG A 70 -4.81 -17.88 18.82
CA ARG A 70 -3.76 -16.86 18.79
C ARG A 70 -2.95 -16.96 17.51
N TYR A 71 -2.45 -15.81 17.08
CA TYR A 71 -1.73 -15.63 15.84
C TYR A 71 -0.43 -14.89 16.16
N CYS A 72 0.66 -15.31 15.54
CA CYS A 72 1.91 -14.57 15.54
C CYS A 72 2.37 -14.44 14.08
N VAL A 73 2.72 -13.22 13.67
CA VAL A 73 3.33 -12.97 12.36
C VAL A 73 4.66 -12.29 12.57
N VAL A 74 5.70 -12.82 11.95
CA VAL A 74 7.04 -12.24 11.94
C VAL A 74 7.37 -11.81 10.52
N ILE A 75 7.61 -10.52 10.34
CA ILE A 75 7.92 -9.90 9.05
C ILE A 75 9.36 -9.42 9.08
N TYR A 76 10.17 -9.83 8.12
CA TYR A 76 11.58 -9.48 8.07
C TYR A 76 12.08 -9.42 6.64
N SER A 77 13.27 -8.84 6.49
CA SER A 77 14.01 -8.76 5.24
C SER A 77 15.50 -8.84 5.60
N LYS A 78 16.38 -8.64 4.63
CA LYS A 78 17.83 -8.77 4.77
C LYS A 78 18.42 -7.85 5.84
N GLN A 79 17.88 -6.64 5.99
CA GLN A 79 18.37 -5.62 6.92
C GLN A 79 17.26 -5.06 7.82
N GLY A 80 17.67 -4.58 8.99
CA GLY A 80 16.80 -3.89 9.94
C GLY A 80 16.03 -4.82 10.88
N LYS A 81 15.32 -4.20 11.82
CA LYS A 81 14.58 -4.92 12.86
C LYS A 81 13.32 -5.57 12.27
N ARG A 82 13.14 -6.86 12.53
CA ARG A 82 11.91 -7.59 12.22
C ARG A 82 10.69 -7.02 12.96
N ILE A 83 9.53 -7.14 12.33
CA ILE A 83 8.24 -6.76 12.90
C ILE A 83 7.60 -8.02 13.44
N GLU A 84 7.28 -8.02 14.74
CA GLU A 84 6.60 -9.13 15.40
C GLU A 84 5.20 -8.68 15.83
N ILE A 85 4.18 -9.41 15.42
CA ILE A 85 2.78 -9.10 15.70
C ILE A 85 2.16 -10.29 16.40
N PHE A 86 1.73 -10.10 17.65
CA PHE A 86 0.95 -11.08 18.40
C PHE A 86 -0.50 -10.62 18.48
N SER A 87 -1.45 -11.49 18.10
CA SER A 87 -2.87 -11.17 18.08
C SER A 87 -3.72 -12.33 18.59
N ARG A 88 -4.84 -11.99 19.23
CA ARG A 88 -5.94 -12.94 19.55
C ARG A 88 -7.01 -12.95 18.46
N SER A 89 -6.88 -12.08 17.46
CA SER A 89 -7.74 -12.02 16.28
C SER A 89 -6.94 -12.48 15.05
N PRO A 90 -7.57 -13.12 14.06
CA PRO A 90 -6.91 -13.43 12.78
C PRO A 90 -6.53 -12.19 11.97
N LYS A 91 -7.04 -10.99 12.34
CA LYS A 91 -6.70 -9.73 11.69
C LYS A 91 -5.29 -9.29 12.09
N ILE A 92 -4.40 -9.17 11.11
CA ILE A 92 -3.03 -8.73 11.26
C ILE A 92 -2.92 -7.29 10.80
N VAL A 93 -2.69 -6.39 11.76
CA VAL A 93 -2.48 -4.96 11.50
C VAL A 93 -1.00 -4.65 11.66
N ILE A 94 -0.35 -4.31 10.56
CA ILE A 94 1.09 -4.08 10.52
C ILE A 94 1.40 -2.63 10.94
N PRO A 95 2.30 -2.40 11.91
CA PRO A 95 2.64 -1.05 12.36
C PRO A 95 3.29 -0.21 11.25
N GLN A 96 2.60 0.85 10.83
CA GLN A 96 2.98 1.64 9.66
C GLN A 96 4.39 2.22 9.70
N LYS A 97 4.82 2.74 10.85
CA LYS A 97 6.17 3.31 11.00
C LYS A 97 7.27 2.26 10.79
N GLN A 98 7.07 1.05 11.31
CA GLN A 98 8.04 -0.03 11.20
C GLN A 98 8.05 -0.61 9.79
N TRP A 99 6.86 -0.82 9.20
CA TRP A 99 6.68 -1.27 7.82
C TRP A 99 7.42 -0.37 6.82
N ARG A 100 7.15 0.94 6.88
CA ARG A 100 7.78 1.92 5.98
C ARG A 100 9.30 1.94 6.14
N LYS A 101 9.81 1.81 7.37
CA LYS A 101 11.25 1.73 7.62
C LYS A 101 11.86 0.46 7.01
N LEU A 102 11.22 -0.69 7.22
CA LEU A 102 11.68 -1.99 6.73
C LEU A 102 11.72 -2.02 5.19
N LEU A 103 10.67 -1.56 4.52
CA LEU A 103 10.66 -1.49 3.05
C LEU A 103 11.70 -0.51 2.50
N LYS A 104 11.85 0.66 3.11
CA LYS A 104 12.75 1.71 2.61
C LYS A 104 14.21 1.28 2.57
N ILE A 105 14.68 0.54 3.58
CA ILE A 105 16.08 0.12 3.69
C ILE A 105 16.39 -1.17 2.89
N ASN A 106 15.37 -1.90 2.44
CA ASN A 106 15.50 -3.19 1.74
C ASN A 106 14.94 -3.13 0.30
N ARG A 107 15.09 -2.00 -0.39
CA ARG A 107 14.68 -1.86 -1.80
C ARG A 107 15.43 -2.85 -2.68
N GLY A 108 14.71 -3.57 -3.54
CA GLY A 108 15.28 -4.60 -4.42
C GLY A 108 15.50 -5.95 -3.74
N GLU A 109 15.31 -6.05 -2.43
CA GLU A 109 15.49 -7.29 -1.67
C GLU A 109 14.14 -8.00 -1.46
N GLU A 110 14.20 -9.19 -0.87
CA GLU A 110 13.01 -9.95 -0.50
C GLU A 110 12.47 -9.54 0.87
N ILE A 111 11.16 -9.67 1.05
CA ILE A 111 10.46 -9.56 2.33
C ILE A 111 9.71 -10.85 2.62
N SER A 112 9.90 -11.36 3.82
CA SER A 112 9.40 -12.66 4.26
C SER A 112 8.42 -12.50 5.40
N PHE A 113 7.39 -13.34 5.39
CA PHE A 113 6.35 -13.42 6.39
C PHE A 113 6.29 -14.85 6.92
N ASP A 114 6.67 -15.04 8.18
CA ASP A 114 6.43 -16.28 8.91
C ASP A 114 5.10 -16.17 9.66
N VAL A 115 4.16 -17.06 9.38
CA VAL A 115 2.84 -17.10 10.00
C VAL A 115 2.76 -18.27 10.98
N PHE A 116 2.37 -17.97 12.21
CA PHE A 116 2.18 -18.94 13.28
C PHE A 116 0.75 -18.87 13.82
N VAL A 117 0.15 -20.03 14.05
CA VAL A 117 -1.21 -20.15 14.55
C VAL A 117 -1.27 -21.14 15.70
N GLN A 118 -1.88 -20.73 16.80
CA GLN A 118 -2.07 -21.56 17.99
C GLN A 118 -3.54 -21.93 18.12
N LYS A 119 -3.87 -23.20 17.85
CA LYS A 119 -5.23 -23.73 18.05
C LYS A 119 -5.47 -24.24 19.47
N GLN A 120 -4.46 -24.84 20.10
CA GLN A 120 -4.51 -25.36 21.47
C GLN A 120 -3.43 -24.72 22.34
N LYS A 121 -3.61 -24.68 23.66
CA LYS A 121 -2.64 -24.07 24.58
C LYS A 121 -1.25 -24.68 24.35
N GLN A 122 -0.26 -23.82 24.14
CA GLN A 122 1.16 -24.17 23.95
C GLN A 122 1.52 -24.94 22.67
N GLN A 123 0.56 -25.19 21.76
CA GLN A 123 0.85 -25.84 20.47
C GLN A 123 0.73 -24.84 19.33
N TRP A 124 1.87 -24.28 18.90
CA TRP A 124 1.95 -23.43 17.73
C TRP A 124 2.16 -24.27 16.47
N LYS A 125 1.50 -23.90 15.38
CA LYS A 125 1.80 -24.35 14.03
C LYS A 125 2.51 -23.23 13.28
N ARG A 126 3.60 -23.52 12.60
CA ARG A 126 4.29 -22.61 11.69
C ARG A 126 4.01 -23.06 10.26
N PHE A 127 3.53 -22.16 9.43
CA PHE A 127 3.33 -22.39 8.01
C PHE A 127 4.59 -22.02 7.22
N ASP A 128 4.67 -22.50 5.98
CA ASP A 128 5.76 -22.10 5.09
C ASP A 128 5.81 -20.59 4.92
N THR A 129 7.04 -20.08 4.84
CA THR A 129 7.31 -18.65 4.72
C THR A 129 6.73 -18.12 3.40
N ILE A 130 5.96 -17.05 3.48
CA ILE A 130 5.52 -16.31 2.30
C ILE A 130 6.61 -15.28 1.97
N THR A 131 7.23 -15.41 0.80
CA THR A 131 8.30 -14.53 0.34
C THR A 131 7.84 -13.71 -0.85
N ASN A 132 8.12 -12.41 -0.81
CA ASN A 132 7.75 -11.43 -1.81
C ASN A 132 8.94 -10.52 -2.13
N LYS A 133 8.87 -9.75 -3.22
CA LYS A 133 9.92 -8.79 -3.58
C LYS A 133 9.55 -7.37 -3.16
N ILE A 134 10.56 -6.57 -2.82
CA ILE A 134 10.43 -5.12 -2.67
C ILE A 134 10.97 -4.47 -3.94
N ALA A 135 10.19 -3.61 -4.58
CA ALA A 135 10.64 -2.87 -5.76
C ALA A 135 11.76 -1.87 -5.44
N HIS A 136 12.56 -1.49 -6.44
CA HIS A 136 13.52 -0.40 -6.30
C HIS A 136 12.81 0.96 -6.32
N GLU A 137 11.85 1.09 -7.22
CA GLU A 137 11.08 2.28 -7.54
C GLU A 137 9.87 2.43 -6.63
N LYS A 138 9.49 3.70 -6.39
CA LYS A 138 8.21 4.02 -5.76
C LYS A 138 7.09 3.96 -6.79
N ILE A 139 5.86 3.75 -6.31
CA ILE A 139 4.65 4.08 -7.06
C ILE A 139 4.23 5.53 -6.81
N ASP A 140 3.29 6.04 -7.58
CA ASP A 140 2.62 7.31 -7.29
C ASP A 140 1.96 7.28 -5.91
N ASP A 141 2.00 8.42 -5.23
CA ASP A 141 1.55 8.51 -3.83
C ASP A 141 0.03 8.50 -3.68
N PHE A 142 -0.72 8.81 -4.75
CA PHE A 142 -2.17 8.96 -4.70
C PHE A 142 -2.90 8.18 -5.79
N LEU A 143 -4.02 7.57 -5.41
CA LEU A 143 -5.04 7.06 -6.32
C LEU A 143 -6.22 8.04 -6.34
N VAL A 144 -6.53 8.57 -7.52
CA VAL A 144 -7.74 9.37 -7.72
C VAL A 144 -8.85 8.49 -8.27
N TYR A 145 -10.03 8.57 -7.68
CA TYR A 145 -11.17 7.74 -8.09
C TYR A 145 -12.50 8.46 -7.87
N ARG A 146 -13.50 8.06 -8.66
CA ARG A 146 -14.88 8.53 -8.50
C ARG A 146 -15.67 7.55 -7.65
N ARG A 147 -16.29 8.04 -6.58
CA ARG A 147 -17.21 7.27 -5.73
C ARG A 147 -18.65 7.51 -6.19
N ILE A 148 -19.34 6.44 -6.54
CA ILE A 148 -20.74 6.46 -6.99
C ILE A 148 -21.52 5.40 -6.23
N HIS A 149 -22.69 5.76 -5.72
CA HIS A 149 -23.58 4.80 -5.07
C HIS A 149 -24.35 3.95 -6.08
N PRO A 150 -24.72 2.69 -5.73
CA PRO A 150 -25.43 1.76 -6.61
C PRO A 150 -26.76 2.25 -7.23
N ALA A 151 -27.38 3.29 -6.67
CA ALA A 151 -28.56 3.94 -7.25
C ALA A 151 -28.17 5.01 -8.28
N TYR A 152 -27.36 4.62 -9.27
CA TYR A 152 -26.71 5.51 -10.25
C TYR A 152 -27.67 6.37 -11.09
N SER A 153 -28.93 5.94 -11.22
CA SER A 153 -30.00 6.62 -11.97
C SER A 153 -30.45 7.92 -11.30
N THR A 154 -30.25 8.06 -9.99
CA THR A 154 -30.41 9.32 -9.27
C THR A 154 -29.00 9.82 -8.97
N TRP A 155 -28.57 10.95 -9.55
CA TRP A 155 -27.28 11.60 -9.27
C TRP A 155 -27.22 12.09 -7.81
N ARG A 156 -27.32 11.20 -6.82
CA ARG A 156 -27.22 11.50 -5.39
C ARG A 156 -25.77 11.87 -5.06
N LYS A 157 -25.38 11.81 -3.78
CA LYS A 157 -24.01 12.11 -3.33
C LYS A 157 -22.96 11.36 -4.14
N MET A 158 -22.22 12.11 -4.95
CA MET A 158 -21.11 11.65 -5.78
C MET A 158 -19.90 12.54 -5.54
N GLY A 159 -18.71 11.98 -5.71
CA GLY A 159 -17.49 12.77 -5.62
C GLY A 159 -16.28 12.10 -6.24
N VAL A 160 -15.30 12.92 -6.59
CA VAL A 160 -13.94 12.49 -6.89
C VAL A 160 -13.13 12.66 -5.62
N TYR A 161 -12.44 11.60 -5.25
CA TYR A 161 -11.63 11.48 -4.05
C TYR A 161 -10.22 11.11 -4.45
N GLN A 162 -9.25 11.47 -3.61
CA GLN A 162 -7.89 10.97 -3.69
C GLN A 162 -7.57 10.18 -2.43
N ARG A 163 -6.91 9.04 -2.60
CA ARG A 163 -6.44 8.20 -1.51
C ARG A 163 -4.92 8.14 -1.54
N ASN A 164 -4.29 8.48 -0.42
CA ASN A 164 -2.86 8.34 -0.23
C ASN A 164 -2.50 6.87 -0.04
N LEU A 165 -1.76 6.32 -1.00
CA LEU A 165 -1.36 4.91 -1.04
C LEU A 165 -0.28 4.57 -0.01
N GLN A 166 0.31 5.56 0.67
CA GLN A 166 1.34 5.38 1.70
C GLN A 166 0.77 5.25 3.12
N ASN A 167 -0.48 5.67 3.34
CA ASN A 167 -1.08 5.71 4.69
C ASN A 167 -2.60 5.46 4.76
N TYR A 168 -3.26 5.20 3.64
CA TYR A 168 -4.71 5.01 3.52
C TYR A 168 -5.60 6.25 3.71
N ASP A 169 -5.03 7.43 3.99
CA ASP A 169 -5.81 8.66 4.12
C ASP A 169 -6.56 8.97 2.83
N GLU A 170 -7.78 9.47 2.96
CA GLU A 170 -8.62 9.86 1.83
C GLU A 170 -9.08 11.30 2.00
N SER A 171 -9.02 12.07 0.93
CA SER A 171 -9.53 13.44 0.89
C SER A 171 -10.42 13.67 -0.33
N LEU A 172 -11.35 14.61 -0.19
CA LEU A 172 -12.25 15.03 -1.23
C LEU A 172 -11.54 15.97 -2.21
N ILE A 173 -11.68 15.74 -3.52
CA ILE A 173 -11.30 16.70 -4.56
C ILE A 173 -12.51 17.56 -4.93
N LEU A 174 -13.62 16.93 -5.32
CA LEU A 174 -14.87 17.62 -5.64
C LEU A 174 -16.07 16.70 -5.36
N ASN A 175 -17.10 17.22 -4.70
CA ASN A 175 -18.40 16.56 -4.60
C ASN A 175 -19.46 17.34 -5.39
N ASN A 176 -20.56 16.68 -5.70
CA ASN A 176 -21.64 17.27 -6.49
C ASN A 176 -22.64 18.15 -5.73
N GLY A 177 -22.56 18.18 -4.40
CA GLY A 177 -23.41 19.05 -3.59
C GLY A 177 -23.19 20.54 -3.90
N TYR A 178 -22.00 20.92 -4.34
CA TYR A 178 -21.67 22.29 -4.74
C TYR A 178 -22.42 22.80 -5.98
N TYR A 179 -23.01 21.90 -6.80
CA TYR A 179 -23.68 22.28 -8.05
C TYR A 179 -25.02 21.55 -8.25
N GLY A 180 -25.75 21.36 -7.15
CA GLY A 180 -27.14 20.89 -7.17
C GLY A 180 -27.26 19.40 -7.50
N ASP A 181 -26.42 18.57 -6.87
CA ASP A 181 -26.42 17.10 -7.02
C ASP A 181 -26.31 16.68 -8.49
N GLY A 182 -25.52 17.40 -9.28
CA GLY A 182 -25.23 17.04 -10.66
C GLY A 182 -24.35 15.78 -10.77
N CYS A 183 -24.23 15.22 -11.97
CA CYS A 183 -23.24 14.19 -12.24
C CYS A 183 -21.83 14.80 -12.29
N LEU A 184 -20.91 14.17 -11.55
CA LEU A 184 -19.47 14.34 -11.73
C LEU A 184 -18.99 13.28 -12.73
N ASN A 185 -18.71 13.72 -13.95
CA ASN A 185 -18.33 12.84 -15.05
C ASN A 185 -16.82 12.57 -15.10
N CYS A 186 -16.36 11.87 -16.14
CA CYS A 186 -14.97 11.51 -16.40
C CYS A 186 -13.99 12.62 -16.00
N HIS A 187 -12.98 12.22 -15.24
CA HIS A 187 -11.81 13.02 -14.91
C HIS A 187 -10.60 12.36 -15.53
N THR A 188 -9.74 13.15 -16.16
CA THR A 188 -8.54 12.62 -16.81
C THR A 188 -7.36 13.53 -16.55
N PHE A 189 -6.26 12.94 -16.11
CA PHE A 189 -4.98 13.60 -15.89
C PHE A 189 -4.12 13.49 -17.15
N CYS A 190 -3.42 14.56 -17.48
CA CYS A 190 -2.45 14.51 -18.57
C CYS A 190 -1.27 13.60 -18.19
N GLN A 191 -1.17 12.43 -18.82
CA GLN A 191 -0.09 11.45 -18.54
C GLN A 191 0.01 11.06 -17.06
N GLY A 192 -1.13 11.00 -16.36
CA GLY A 192 -1.17 10.68 -14.92
C GLY A 192 -0.61 11.77 -14.00
N ARG A 193 -0.24 12.93 -14.53
CA ARG A 193 0.35 14.00 -13.72
C ARG A 193 -0.71 14.92 -13.09
N PRO A 194 -0.56 15.30 -11.81
CA PRO A 194 -1.63 15.96 -11.05
C PRO A 194 -1.81 17.45 -11.38
N GLU A 195 -0.87 18.07 -12.10
CA GLU A 195 -0.89 19.52 -12.36
C GLU A 195 -1.97 19.93 -13.36
N LYS A 196 -2.48 18.97 -14.14
CA LYS A 196 -3.47 19.22 -15.18
C LYS A 196 -4.50 18.10 -15.26
N MET A 197 -5.76 18.44 -14.99
CA MET A 197 -6.89 17.53 -15.17
C MET A 197 -8.05 18.18 -15.90
N LEU A 198 -8.76 17.39 -16.69
CA LEU A 198 -10.10 17.73 -17.18
C LEU A 198 -11.14 17.07 -16.30
N LEU A 199 -12.22 17.78 -16.02
CA LEU A 199 -13.32 17.33 -15.18
C LEU A 199 -14.65 17.77 -15.77
N GLY A 200 -15.45 16.81 -16.22
CA GLY A 200 -16.80 17.08 -16.71
C GLY A 200 -17.83 17.16 -15.58
N ILE A 201 -18.65 18.21 -15.54
CA ILE A 201 -19.83 18.29 -14.66
C ILE A 201 -21.11 18.40 -15.49
N ARG A 202 -22.19 17.76 -15.03
CA ARG A 202 -23.51 17.81 -15.67
C ARG A 202 -24.55 18.06 -14.59
N SER A 203 -25.28 19.15 -14.66
CA SER A 203 -26.30 19.54 -13.68
C SER A 203 -27.60 19.88 -14.41
N ALA A 204 -28.73 19.56 -13.80
CA ALA A 204 -30.04 20.00 -14.30
C ALA A 204 -30.20 21.53 -14.16
N ILE A 205 -29.58 22.12 -13.14
CA ILE A 205 -29.68 23.55 -12.82
C ILE A 205 -28.64 24.35 -13.59
N TYR A 206 -27.39 23.89 -13.60
CA TYR A 206 -26.25 24.64 -14.16
C TYR A 206 -25.81 24.15 -15.56
N GLY A 207 -26.54 23.22 -16.14
CA GLY A 207 -26.22 22.63 -17.44
C GLY A 207 -24.95 21.78 -17.42
N SER A 208 -24.33 21.62 -18.59
CA SER A 208 -23.08 20.87 -18.74
C SER A 208 -21.89 21.82 -18.83
N SER A 209 -20.81 21.48 -18.14
CA SER A 209 -19.53 22.19 -18.26
C SER A 209 -18.36 21.21 -18.28
N GLU A 210 -17.33 21.56 -19.03
CA GLU A 210 -16.02 20.96 -18.95
C GLU A 210 -15.07 21.92 -18.24
N LEU A 211 -14.47 21.44 -17.16
CA LEU A 211 -13.53 22.20 -16.35
C LEU A 211 -12.10 21.74 -16.68
N LEU A 212 -11.23 22.68 -17.01
CA LEU A 212 -9.79 22.49 -16.97
C LEU A 212 -9.31 22.93 -15.59
N VAL A 213 -8.73 22.01 -14.84
CA VAL A 213 -8.02 22.35 -13.62
C VAL A 213 -6.53 22.33 -13.92
N GLN A 214 -5.89 23.47 -13.69
CA GLN A 214 -4.46 23.64 -13.90
C GLN A 214 -3.92 24.63 -12.86
N ASP A 215 -2.77 24.33 -12.26
CA ASP A 215 -2.06 25.26 -11.36
C ASP A 215 -2.93 25.81 -10.20
N GLY A 216 -3.88 24.99 -9.73
CA GLY A 216 -4.79 25.33 -8.63
C GLY A 216 -6.03 26.15 -9.04
N THR A 217 -6.17 26.53 -10.30
CA THR A 217 -7.38 27.17 -10.84
C THR A 217 -8.26 26.17 -11.56
N ALA A 218 -9.56 26.45 -11.63
CA ALA A 218 -10.53 25.66 -12.38
C ALA A 218 -11.30 26.57 -13.33
N ASP A 219 -11.07 26.38 -14.63
CA ASP A 219 -11.63 27.20 -15.69
C ASP A 219 -12.63 26.40 -16.51
N LYS A 220 -13.81 26.98 -16.77
CA LYS A 220 -14.75 26.39 -17.72
C LYS A 220 -14.27 26.63 -19.14
N ILE A 221 -13.90 25.57 -19.85
CA ILE A 221 -13.36 25.65 -21.21
C ILE A 221 -14.34 25.24 -22.30
N ALA A 222 -15.39 24.49 -21.95
CA ALA A 222 -16.40 24.01 -22.90
C ALA A 222 -17.70 23.60 -22.21
N THR A 223 -18.70 23.24 -23.01
CA THR A 223 -20.01 22.77 -22.52
C THR A 223 -20.01 21.26 -22.24
N LYS A 224 -19.40 20.43 -23.09
CA LYS A 224 -19.41 18.97 -22.90
C LYS A 224 -18.30 18.26 -23.66
N PHE A 225 -17.43 17.54 -22.95
CA PHE A 225 -16.62 16.47 -23.53
C PHE A 225 -17.21 15.08 -23.21
N GLY A 226 -16.95 14.14 -24.14
CA GLY A 226 -17.15 12.71 -23.98
C GLY A 226 -15.86 12.03 -23.52
N TYR A 227 -15.40 11.03 -24.25
CA TYR A 227 -14.07 10.45 -24.05
C TYR A 227 -13.00 11.44 -24.48
N THR A 228 -11.94 11.56 -23.68
CA THR A 228 -10.85 12.53 -23.87
C THR A 228 -9.51 11.83 -23.84
N SER A 229 -8.60 12.23 -24.72
CA SER A 229 -7.21 11.78 -24.75
C SER A 229 -6.27 12.98 -24.80
N TRP A 230 -5.25 12.98 -23.94
CA TRP A 230 -4.26 14.05 -23.86
C TRP A 230 -3.08 13.78 -24.78
N HIS A 231 -2.64 14.80 -25.53
CA HIS A 231 -1.30 14.78 -26.12
C HIS A 231 -0.25 14.82 -25.00
N PRO A 232 0.86 14.05 -25.07
CA PRO A 232 1.86 13.99 -24.00
C PRO A 232 2.42 15.35 -23.54
N SER A 233 2.39 16.36 -24.42
CA SER A 233 2.81 17.73 -24.06
C SER A 233 1.87 18.45 -23.08
N GLY A 234 0.64 17.96 -22.88
CA GLY A 234 -0.41 18.65 -22.09
C GLY A 234 -0.97 19.94 -22.70
N ARG A 235 -0.51 20.33 -23.90
CA ARG A 235 -1.02 21.52 -24.63
C ARG A 235 -2.27 21.24 -25.45
N LEU A 236 -2.51 19.98 -25.82
CA LEU A 236 -3.61 19.57 -26.69
C LEU A 236 -4.32 18.37 -26.06
N ALA A 237 -5.64 18.31 -26.22
CA ALA A 237 -6.45 17.15 -25.93
C ALA A 237 -7.44 16.94 -27.08
N THR A 238 -7.67 15.69 -27.47
CA THR A 238 -8.75 15.31 -28.38
C THR A 238 -9.91 14.77 -27.56
N TYR A 239 -11.12 15.09 -27.97
CA TYR A 239 -12.33 14.62 -27.30
C TYR A 239 -13.42 14.26 -28.28
N SER A 240 -14.36 13.43 -27.83
CA SER A 240 -15.58 13.09 -28.57
C SER A 240 -16.78 13.92 -28.09
N ILE A 241 -17.74 14.14 -28.99
CA ILE A 241 -19.05 14.73 -28.67
C ILE A 241 -20.10 13.64 -28.86
N ASN A 242 -20.57 13.07 -27.76
CA ASN A 242 -21.46 11.92 -27.80
C ASN A 242 -22.84 12.26 -27.24
N LYS A 243 -23.90 11.73 -27.86
CA LYS A 243 -25.24 11.64 -27.26
C LYS A 243 -25.39 10.26 -26.63
N ILE A 244 -24.82 10.09 -25.44
CA ILE A 244 -24.86 8.82 -24.72
C ILE A 244 -26.29 8.55 -24.26
N ARG A 245 -26.88 7.45 -24.74
CA ARG A 245 -28.07 6.83 -24.15
C ARG A 245 -27.60 5.66 -23.31
N LEU A 246 -27.75 5.78 -21.99
CA LEU A 246 -27.54 4.65 -21.10
C LEU A 246 -28.84 3.83 -21.15
N PHE A 247 -28.75 2.62 -21.70
CA PHE A 247 -29.82 1.63 -21.54
C PHE A 247 -29.68 1.08 -20.12
N PHE A 248 -30.73 1.24 -19.32
CA PHE A 248 -30.87 0.64 -18.00
C PHE A 248 -32.06 -0.33 -18.04
#